data_AF-A0A350CPG0-F1
#
_entry.id   AF-A0A350CPG0-F1
#
_cell.length_a   1.000
_cell.length_b   1.000
_cell.length_c   1.000
_cell.angle_alpha   90.00
_cell.angle_beta   90.00
_cell.angle_gamma   90.00
#
_symmetry.space_group_name_H-M   'P 1'
#
loop_
_entity.id
_entity.type
_entity.pdbx_description
1 polymer ?
#
loop_
_entity_poly.entity_id
_entity_poly.type
_entity_poly.pdbx_seq_one_letter_code
_entity_poly.pdbx_strand_id
1 'polypeptide(L)'
;LIAGGDGKGQDFAPLAEPVSRYVRAVLLIGKDAPAVRAAIEPSGVPCFDLDDLPQAVRRAAGLARAGDCVLLSPACASLDMFTNYAHRAQVFVDAVREIALDKGMEI
;
A
#
# COMPACT_ATOMS: atom_id res chain seq x y z
N LEU A 1 3.88 4.17 0.48
CA LEU A 1 2.86 3.62 1.41
C LEU A 1 1.89 2.77 0.62
N ILE A 2 1.62 1.54 1.04
CA ILE A 2 0.51 0.72 0.52
C ILE A 2 -0.62 0.79 1.55
N ALA A 3 -1.79 1.27 1.12
CA ALA A 3 -2.95 1.56 1.97
C ALA A 3 -4.26 1.01 1.37
N GLY A 4 -5.28 0.80 2.20
CA GLY A 4 -6.61 0.37 1.79
C GLY A 4 -7.02 -1.02 2.28
N GLY A 5 -8.24 -1.44 1.91
CA GLY A 5 -8.96 -2.59 2.46
C GLY A 5 -10.39 -2.20 2.87
N ASP A 6 -10.99 -2.93 3.82
CA ASP A 6 -12.29 -2.57 4.42
C ASP A 6 -12.11 -1.75 5.72
N GLY A 7 -12.30 -0.45 5.62
CA GLY A 7 -12.20 0.53 6.69
C GLY A 7 -13.47 0.66 7.53
N LYS A 8 -14.54 -0.07 7.20
CA LYS A 8 -15.79 -0.13 7.99
C LYS A 8 -16.37 1.25 8.34
N GLY A 9 -16.24 2.22 7.43
CA GLY A 9 -16.77 3.57 7.59
C GLY A 9 -15.94 4.50 8.49
N GLN A 10 -14.67 4.18 8.75
CA GLN A 10 -13.77 5.08 9.48
C GLN A 10 -13.47 6.38 8.70
N ASP A 11 -13.06 7.41 9.43
CA ASP A 11 -12.56 8.65 8.85
C ASP A 11 -11.07 8.53 8.49
N PHE A 12 -10.75 8.82 7.24
CA PHE A 12 -9.38 8.80 6.70
C PHE A 12 -8.73 10.19 6.65
N ALA A 13 -9.46 11.28 6.94
CA ALA A 13 -8.93 12.64 6.88
C ALA A 13 -7.60 12.85 7.65
N PRO A 14 -7.38 12.22 8.84
CA PRO A 14 -6.11 12.34 9.55
C PRO A 14 -4.87 11.81 8.81
N LEU A 15 -5.04 11.08 7.71
CA LEU A 15 -3.92 10.59 6.89
C LEU A 15 -3.28 11.69 6.03
N ALA A 16 -4.00 12.77 5.71
CA ALA A 16 -3.54 13.78 4.76
C ALA A 16 -2.22 14.45 5.19
N GLU A 17 -2.15 14.89 6.45
CA GLU A 17 -0.97 15.56 7.01
C GLU A 17 0.29 14.66 7.00
N PRO A 18 0.30 13.46 7.61
CA PRO A 18 1.48 12.61 7.59
C PRO A 18 1.86 12.14 6.17
N VAL A 19 0.88 11.92 5.29
CA VAL A 19 1.14 11.57 3.88
C VAL A 19 1.90 12.70 3.19
N SER A 20 1.44 13.95 3.30
CA SER A 20 2.10 15.11 2.69
C SER A 20 3.55 15.30 3.14
N ARG A 21 3.86 14.94 4.39
CA ARG A 21 5.17 15.19 5.00
C ARG A 21 6.20 14.09 4.74
N TYR A 22 5.76 12.82 4.70
CA TYR A 22 6.67 11.68 4.75
C TYR A 22 6.58 10.73 3.56
N VAL A 23 5.51 10.80 2.76
CA VAL A 23 5.22 9.77 1.78
C VAL A 23 5.53 10.24 0.36
N ARG A 24 6.39 9.49 -0.33
CA ARG A 24 6.72 9.73 -1.75
C ARG A 24 5.56 9.40 -2.70
N ALA A 25 4.85 8.31 -2.43
CA ALA A 25 3.72 7.82 -3.23
C ALA A 25 2.81 6.92 -2.38
N VAL A 26 1.51 6.93 -2.69
CA VAL A 26 0.51 6.06 -2.07
C VAL A 26 -0.06 5.09 -3.10
N LEU A 27 -0.10 3.82 -2.72
CA LEU A 27 -0.57 2.71 -3.54
C LEU A 27 -1.82 2.17 -2.85
N LEU A 28 -2.96 2.31 -3.49
CA LEU A 28 -4.27 2.06 -2.94
C LEU A 28 -4.82 0.74 -3.46
N ILE A 29 -5.26 -0.11 -2.55
CA ILE A 29 -5.86 -1.42 -2.85
C ILE A 29 -7.13 -1.63 -2.04
N GLY A 30 -8.01 -2.51 -2.51
CA GLY A 30 -9.18 -2.96 -1.76
C GLY A 30 -10.34 -1.97 -1.75
N LYS A 31 -11.37 -2.34 -0.99
CA LYS A 31 -12.71 -1.74 -1.08
C LYS A 31 -12.75 -0.23 -0.85
N ASP A 32 -12.07 0.26 0.18
CA ASP A 32 -12.09 1.67 0.57
C ASP A 32 -10.95 2.49 -0.06
N ALA A 33 -10.23 1.95 -1.06
CA ALA A 33 -9.24 2.70 -1.82
C ALA A 33 -9.76 4.08 -2.31
N PRO A 34 -10.99 4.21 -2.85
CA PRO A 34 -11.52 5.52 -3.26
C PRO A 34 -11.72 6.49 -2.09
N ALA A 35 -12.11 5.99 -0.91
CA ALA A 35 -12.30 6.83 0.28
C ALA A 35 -10.96 7.32 0.84
N VAL A 36 -9.95 6.43 0.90
CA VAL A 36 -8.59 6.80 1.28
C VAL A 36 -8.02 7.82 0.29
N ARG A 37 -8.19 7.61 -1.02
CA ARG A 37 -7.78 8.56 -2.07
C ARG A 37 -8.33 9.95 -1.82
N ALA A 38 -9.65 10.06 -1.63
CA ALA A 38 -10.30 11.35 -1.40
C ALA A 38 -9.74 12.08 -0.17
N ALA A 39 -9.44 11.33 0.90
CA ALA A 39 -8.88 11.91 2.12
C ALA A 39 -7.44 12.43 1.94
N ILE A 40 -6.63 11.77 1.11
CA ILE A 40 -5.22 12.13 0.92
C ILE A 40 -4.95 12.98 -0.31
N GLU A 41 -5.90 13.14 -1.23
CA GLU A 41 -5.77 13.98 -2.43
C GLU A 41 -5.22 15.38 -2.12
N PRO A 42 -5.64 16.08 -1.05
CA PRO A 42 -5.10 17.41 -0.71
C PRO A 42 -3.60 17.42 -0.39
N SER A 43 -2.99 16.26 -0.11
CA SER A 43 -1.54 16.15 0.16
C SER A 43 -0.67 16.42 -1.07
N GLY A 44 -1.23 16.32 -2.28
CA GLY A 44 -0.48 16.42 -3.54
C GLY A 44 0.44 15.24 -3.84
N VAL A 45 0.46 14.20 -2.99
CA VAL A 45 1.29 13.00 -3.18
C VAL A 45 0.70 12.13 -4.30
N PRO A 46 1.52 11.61 -5.23
CA PRO A 46 1.05 10.69 -6.26
C PRO A 46 0.35 9.45 -5.68
N CYS A 47 -0.87 9.19 -6.15
CA CYS A 47 -1.70 8.07 -5.71
C CYS A 47 -2.03 7.13 -6.87
N PHE A 48 -1.83 5.83 -6.69
CA PHE A 48 -2.07 4.78 -7.70
C PHE A 48 -3.10 3.79 -7.18
N ASP A 49 -4.20 3.58 -7.90
CA ASP A 49 -5.18 2.53 -7.60
C ASP A 49 -4.72 1.24 -8.28
N LEU A 50 -4.69 0.14 -7.52
CA LEU A 50 -4.24 -1.16 -7.99
C LEU A 50 -5.18 -2.26 -7.52
N ASP A 51 -5.28 -3.32 -8.34
CA ASP A 51 -6.26 -4.38 -8.12
C ASP A 51 -5.85 -5.34 -7.00
N ASP A 52 -4.54 -5.51 -6.78
CA ASP A 52 -4.00 -6.47 -5.82
C ASP A 52 -2.71 -6.01 -5.14
N LEU A 53 -2.36 -6.69 -4.04
CA LEU A 53 -1.17 -6.39 -3.26
C LEU A 53 0.13 -6.68 -4.02
N PRO A 54 0.31 -7.81 -4.75
CA PRO A 54 1.49 -8.03 -5.57
C PRO A 54 1.79 -6.91 -6.58
N GLN A 55 0.78 -6.40 -7.29
CA GLN A 55 0.92 -5.25 -8.19
C GLN A 55 1.34 -4.00 -7.43
N ALA A 56 0.79 -3.77 -6.24
CA ALA A 56 1.21 -2.68 -5.36
C ALA A 56 2.69 -2.81 -4.98
N VAL A 57 3.15 -3.98 -4.55
CA VAL A 57 4.57 -4.17 -4.19
C VAL A 57 5.47 -3.94 -5.41
N ARG A 58 5.13 -4.48 -6.59
CA ARG A 58 5.93 -4.27 -7.82
C ARG A 58 5.96 -2.80 -8.23
N ARG A 59 4.83 -2.10 -8.20
CA ARG A 59 4.76 -0.66 -8.49
C ARG A 59 5.58 0.14 -7.48
N ALA A 60 5.52 -0.22 -6.20
CA ALA A 60 6.31 0.43 -5.14
C ALA A 60 7.81 0.29 -5.42
N ALA A 61 8.26 -0.93 -5.74
CA ALA A 61 9.65 -1.23 -6.02
C ALA A 61 10.18 -0.47 -7.26
N GLY A 62 9.34 -0.23 -8.27
CA GLY A 62 9.70 0.58 -9.44
C GLY A 62 9.75 2.09 -9.17
N LEU A 63 9.06 2.58 -8.13
CA LEU A 63 9.07 4.00 -7.73
C LEU A 63 10.11 4.32 -6.65
N ALA A 64 10.48 3.32 -5.85
CA ALA A 64 11.38 3.46 -4.73
C ALA A 64 12.80 3.84 -5.17
N ARG A 65 13.43 4.72 -4.39
CA ARG A 65 14.83 5.11 -4.56
C ARG A 65 15.66 4.53 -3.42
N ALA A 66 16.99 4.53 -3.58
CA ALA A 66 17.88 4.17 -2.49
C ALA A 66 17.60 5.04 -1.25
N GLY A 67 17.41 4.40 -0.10
CA GLY A 67 17.04 5.06 1.16
C GLY A 67 15.53 5.19 1.41
N ASP A 68 14.67 4.91 0.43
CA ASP A 68 13.23 4.85 0.66
C ASP A 68 12.84 3.52 1.34
N CYS A 69 11.68 3.53 2.02
CA CYS A 69 11.04 2.33 2.57
C CYS A 69 9.67 2.10 1.91
N VAL A 70 9.39 0.84 1.56
CA VAL A 70 8.05 0.40 1.12
C VAL A 70 7.30 -0.15 2.34
N LEU A 71 6.38 0.64 2.86
CA LEU A 71 5.56 0.30 4.02
C LEU A 71 4.17 -0.21 3.61
N LEU A 72 3.80 -1.42 4.05
CA LEU A 72 2.42 -1.90 4.09
C LEU A 72 1.78 -1.50 5.43
N SER A 73 0.91 -0.48 5.41
CA SER A 73 0.16 -0.02 6.58
C SER A 73 -1.27 0.31 6.16
N PRO A 74 -2.13 -0.72 6.00
CA PRO A 74 -3.37 -0.62 5.25
C PRO A 74 -4.46 0.26 5.87
N ALA A 75 -4.34 0.63 7.15
CA ALA A 75 -5.37 1.31 7.95
C ALA A 75 -6.73 0.56 8.04
N CYS A 76 -6.91 -0.53 7.30
CA CYS A 76 -8.18 -1.25 7.14
C CYS A 76 -8.07 -2.74 7.48
N ALA A 77 -9.23 -3.35 7.77
CA ALA A 77 -9.37 -4.80 7.85
C ALA A 77 -9.04 -5.44 6.49
N SER A 78 -8.59 -6.69 6.51
CA SER A 78 -8.10 -7.40 5.33
C SER A 78 -9.15 -8.28 4.64
N LEU A 79 -10.36 -8.39 5.20
CA LEU A 79 -11.33 -9.45 4.87
C LEU A 79 -11.98 -9.30 3.50
N ASP A 80 -11.85 -8.13 2.87
CA ASP A 80 -12.31 -7.87 1.52
C ASP A 80 -11.45 -8.55 0.45
N MET A 81 -10.14 -8.69 0.70
CA MET A 81 -9.18 -9.25 -0.26
C MET A 81 -8.44 -10.50 0.26
N PHE A 82 -8.46 -10.76 1.57
CA PHE A 82 -7.66 -11.80 2.21
C PHE A 82 -8.43 -12.51 3.32
N THR A 83 -8.15 -13.80 3.53
CA THR A 83 -8.77 -14.60 4.61
C THR A 83 -8.54 -14.02 6.01
N ASN A 84 -7.38 -13.39 6.26
CA ASN A 84 -7.04 -12.71 7.51
C ASN A 84 -5.80 -11.82 7.32
N TYR A 85 -5.40 -11.12 8.38
CA TYR A 85 -4.24 -10.21 8.34
C TYR A 85 -2.91 -10.95 8.12
N ALA A 86 -2.79 -12.19 8.58
CA ALA A 86 -1.58 -13.00 8.41
C ALA A 86 -1.42 -13.45 6.95
N HIS A 87 -2.53 -13.81 6.28
CA HIS A 87 -2.53 -14.08 4.84
C HIS A 87 -2.11 -12.84 4.04
N ARG A 88 -2.61 -11.65 4.40
CA ARG A 88 -2.17 -10.38 3.77
C ARG A 88 -0.67 -10.13 3.95
N ALA A 89 -0.15 -10.37 5.16
CA ALA A 89 1.28 -10.23 5.44
C ALA A 89 2.12 -11.25 4.66
N GLN A 90 1.65 -12.49 4.54
CA GLN A 90 2.31 -13.54 3.77
C GLN A 90 2.39 -13.16 2.28
N VAL A 91 1.28 -12.72 1.68
CA VAL A 91 1.24 -12.24 0.29
C VAL A 91 2.21 -11.08 0.05
N PHE A 92 2.35 -10.16 1.01
CA PHE A 92 3.35 -9.09 0.94
C PHE A 92 4.78 -9.65 0.92
N VAL A 93 5.11 -10.55 1.85
CA VAL A 93 6.45 -11.17 1.93
C VAL A 93 6.78 -11.94 0.65
N ASP A 94 5.83 -12.70 0.13
CA ASP A 94 6.01 -13.47 -1.10
C ASP A 94 6.22 -12.56 -2.31
N ALA A 95 5.44 -11.48 -2.44
CA ALA A 95 5.64 -10.49 -3.49
C ALA A 95 7.01 -9.78 -3.40
N VAL A 96 7.51 -9.51 -2.18
CA VAL A 96 8.86 -8.96 -1.98
C VAL A 96 9.94 -9.97 -2.38
N ARG A 97 9.77 -11.24 -2.02
CA ARG A 97 10.70 -12.32 -2.41
C ARG A 97 10.76 -12.50 -3.92
N GLU A 98 9.61 -12.49 -4.61
CA GLU A 98 9.57 -12.54 -6.08
C GLU A 98 10.43 -11.43 -6.72
N ILE A 99 10.30 -10.19 -6.23
CA ILE A 99 11.10 -9.06 -6.74
C ILE A 99 12.60 -9.24 -6.44
N ALA A 100 12.95 -9.83 -5.30
CA ALA A 100 14.34 -10.12 -4.98
C ALA A 100 14.92 -11.19 -5.92
N LEU A 101 14.15 -12.26 -6.17
CA LEU A 101 14.52 -13.33 -7.11
C LEU A 101 14.69 -12.80 -8.53
N ASP A 102 13.78 -11.94 -9.01
CA ASP A 102 13.88 -11.28 -10.33
C ASP A 102 15.15 -10.42 -10.47
N LYS A 103 15.68 -9.94 -9.34
CA LYS A 103 16.94 -9.18 -9.25
C LYS A 103 18.17 -10.06 -8.96
N GLY A 104 18.00 -11.38 -8.91
CA GLY A 104 19.08 -12.33 -8.61
C GLY A 104 19.55 -12.30 -7.15
N MET A 105 18.68 -11.89 -6.22
CA MET A 105 18.95 -11.88 -4.77
C MET A 105 18.12 -12.96 -4.08
N GLU A 106 18.66 -13.60 -3.04
CA GLU A 106 17.97 -14.60 -2.23
C GLU A 106 17.77 -14.05 -0.80
N ILE A 107 16.52 -13.97 -0.32
CA ILE A 107 16.13 -13.37 0.98
C ILE A 107 15.02 -14.13 1.70
#